data_AF-A0A2V7D9V4-F1
#
_entry.id   AF-A0A2V7D9V4-F1
#
_cell.length_a   1.000
_cell.length_b   1.000
_cell.length_c   1.000
_cell.angle_alpha   90.00
_cell.angle_beta   90.00
_cell.angle_gamma   90.00
#
_symmetry.space_group_name_H-M   'P 1'
#
loop_
_entity.id
_entity.type
_entity.pdbx_description
1 polymer ?
#
loop_
_entity_poly.entity_id
_entity_poly.type
_entity_poly.pdbx_seq_one_letter_code
_entity_poly.pdbx_strand_id
1 'polypeptide(L)'
;MIDWIHAGPSVTAAFLGSLVECVEAVTIVLAVGMVRGWRSALLGAAAGLAALAALVGVLGPALGMIPITVLQVGIGGLLLLFGLSWLRKAVRRAAGIIPLHDERRVFEGATAALGPTAVARATRWDAIAMITTFKAVVLEGVEVVFIVLAVGAAGHMIAPASL
;
A
#
# COMPACT_ATOMS: atom_id res chain seq x y z
N MET A 1 5.11 -29.55 11.61
CA MET A 1 4.70 -28.63 12.69
C MET A 1 5.39 -27.31 12.42
N ILE A 2 4.65 -26.20 12.41
CA ILE A 2 5.25 -24.86 12.27
C ILE A 2 6.06 -24.61 13.54
N ASP A 3 7.37 -24.45 13.39
CA ASP A 3 8.23 -24.09 14.52
C ASP A 3 8.14 -22.57 14.71
N TRP A 4 7.41 -22.15 15.73
CA TRP A 4 7.08 -20.74 15.99
C TRP A 4 8.32 -19.86 16.20
N ILE A 5 9.44 -20.47 16.60
CA ILE A 5 10.74 -19.79 16.72
C ILE A 5 11.21 -19.27 15.36
N HIS A 6 10.92 -20.00 14.28
CA HIS A 6 11.29 -19.62 12.91
C HIS A 6 10.19 -18.85 12.18
N ALA A 7 8.92 -19.11 12.49
CA ALA A 7 7.78 -18.42 11.88
C ALA A 7 7.52 -17.02 12.47
N GLY A 8 7.74 -16.84 13.77
CA GLY A 8 7.44 -15.60 14.50
C GLY A 8 8.04 -14.32 13.90
N PRO A 9 9.34 -14.31 13.51
CA PRO A 9 9.94 -13.14 12.85
C PRO A 9 9.27 -12.80 11.51
N SER A 10 8.91 -13.81 10.71
CA SER A 10 8.28 -13.61 9.40
C SER A 10 6.86 -13.05 9.54
N VAL A 11 6.07 -13.63 10.46
CA VAL A 11 4.73 -13.13 10.80
C VAL A 11 4.81 -11.68 11.28
N THR A 12 5.71 -11.40 12.22
CA THR A 12 5.82 -10.06 12.82
C THR A 12 6.27 -9.02 11.79
N ALA A 13 7.26 -9.34 10.95
CA ALA A 13 7.73 -8.43 9.91
C ALA A 13 6.65 -8.16 8.85
N ALA A 14 5.96 -9.21 8.39
CA ALA A 14 4.88 -9.08 7.42
C ALA A 14 3.69 -8.31 8.00
N PHE A 15 3.28 -8.60 9.24
CA PHE A 15 2.20 -7.91 9.93
C PHE A 15 2.50 -6.43 10.14
N LEU A 16 3.66 -6.09 10.72
CA LEU A 16 4.02 -4.70 10.98
C LEU A 16 4.20 -3.91 9.68
N GLY A 17 4.80 -4.51 8.65
CA GLY A 17 4.90 -3.90 7.32
C GLY A 17 3.52 -3.65 6.72
N SER A 18 2.67 -4.67 6.68
CA SER A 18 1.32 -4.57 6.12
C SER A 18 0.41 -3.61 6.89
N LEU A 19 0.65 -3.43 8.19
CA LEU A 19 -0.06 -2.45 9.02
C LEU A 19 0.23 -1.01 8.57
N VAL A 20 1.47 -0.70 8.18
CA VAL A 20 1.84 0.64 7.67
C VAL A 20 1.07 0.93 6.38
N GLU A 21 1.12 0.02 5.42
CA GLU A 21 0.40 0.15 4.13
C GLU A 21 -1.12 0.25 4.34
N CYS A 22 -1.66 -0.51 5.31
CA CYS A 22 -3.08 -0.44 5.66
C CYS A 22 -3.46 0.94 6.22
N VAL A 23 -2.62 1.51 7.09
CA VAL A 23 -2.83 2.87 7.63
C VAL A 23 -2.73 3.91 6.52
N GLU A 24 -1.79 3.78 5.59
CA GLU A 24 -1.67 4.67 4.44
C GLU A 24 -2.91 4.61 3.54
N ALA A 25 -3.37 3.41 3.18
CA ALA A 25 -4.61 3.24 2.43
C ALA A 25 -5.82 3.87 3.15
N VAL A 26 -5.97 3.59 4.45
CA VAL A 26 -7.07 4.13 5.26
C VAL A 26 -7.00 5.65 5.34
N THR A 27 -5.83 6.24 5.56
CA THR A 27 -5.69 7.70 5.67
C THR A 27 -6.05 8.40 4.36
N ILE A 28 -5.69 7.83 3.20
CA ILE A 28 -6.11 8.37 1.89
C ILE A 28 -7.63 8.25 1.72
N VAL A 29 -8.22 7.10 2.06
CA VAL A 29 -9.68 6.90 1.98
C VAL A 29 -10.42 7.86 2.90
N LEU A 30 -9.92 8.10 4.12
CA LEU A 30 -10.46 9.07 5.07
C LEU A 30 -10.38 10.49 4.51
N ALA A 31 -9.22 10.89 3.98
CA ALA A 31 -9.04 12.21 3.39
C ALA A 31 -10.03 12.44 2.23
N VAL A 32 -10.16 11.47 1.32
CA VAL A 32 -11.11 11.55 0.21
C VAL A 32 -12.57 11.54 0.70
N GLY A 33 -12.89 10.70 1.69
CA GLY A 33 -14.22 10.63 2.30
C GLY A 33 -14.66 11.94 2.94
N MET A 34 -13.73 12.63 3.62
CA MET A 34 -13.97 13.93 4.25
C MET A 34 -14.12 15.07 3.24
N VAL A 35 -13.39 15.03 2.12
CA VAL A 35 -13.34 16.14 1.15
C VAL A 35 -14.40 15.99 0.05
N ARG A 36 -14.65 14.77 -0.43
CA ARG A 36 -15.49 14.48 -1.59
C ARG A 36 -16.70 13.57 -1.31
N GLY A 37 -16.80 13.08 -0.08
CA GLY A 37 -17.96 12.33 0.40
C GLY A 37 -17.72 10.82 0.52
N TRP A 38 -18.25 10.27 1.61
CA TRP A 38 -18.05 8.89 2.05
C TRP A 38 -18.58 7.83 1.10
N ARG A 39 -19.72 8.05 0.43
CA ARG A 39 -20.35 7.03 -0.42
C ARG A 39 -19.44 6.63 -1.59
N SER A 40 -18.96 7.61 -2.35
CA SER A 40 -18.07 7.38 -3.50
C SER A 40 -16.70 6.87 -3.05
N ALA A 41 -16.17 7.39 -1.94
CA ALA A 41 -14.89 6.98 -1.37
C ALA A 41 -14.90 5.49 -0.95
N LEU A 42 -15.92 5.06 -0.19
CA LEU A 42 -16.07 3.67 0.25
C LEU A 42 -16.34 2.71 -0.91
N LEU A 43 -17.13 3.12 -1.91
CA LEU A 43 -17.33 2.31 -3.11
C LEU A 43 -16.03 2.11 -3.91
N GLY A 44 -15.23 3.16 -4.07
CA GLY A 44 -13.93 3.06 -4.73
C GLY A 44 -12.96 2.17 -3.95
N ALA A 45 -12.93 2.31 -2.62
CA ALA A 45 -12.11 1.46 -1.75
C ALA A 45 -12.54 -0.02 -1.81
N ALA A 46 -13.85 -0.29 -1.74
CA ALA A 46 -14.39 -1.64 -1.85
C ALA A 46 -14.13 -2.27 -3.22
N ALA A 47 -14.27 -1.49 -4.31
CA ALA A 47 -13.93 -1.94 -5.64
C ALA A 47 -12.42 -2.24 -5.78
N GLY A 48 -11.57 -1.41 -5.18
CA GLY A 48 -10.12 -1.63 -5.15
C GLY A 48 -9.75 -2.90 -4.41
N LEU A 49 -10.35 -3.13 -3.24
CA LEU A 49 -10.16 -4.34 -2.45
C LEU A 49 -10.63 -5.59 -3.20
N ALA A 50 -11.79 -5.53 -3.87
CA ALA A 50 -12.28 -6.63 -4.68
C ALA A 50 -11.37 -6.93 -5.87
N ALA A 51 -10.86 -5.89 -6.55
CA ALA A 51 -9.92 -6.04 -7.65
C ALA A 51 -8.58 -6.63 -7.17
N LEU A 52 -8.08 -6.19 -6.02
CA LEU A 52 -6.88 -6.75 -5.39
C LEU A 52 -7.07 -8.22 -5.01
N ALA A 53 -8.20 -8.57 -4.39
CA ALA A 53 -8.52 -9.96 -4.04
C ALA A 53 -8.60 -10.85 -5.30
N ALA A 54 -9.22 -10.35 -6.37
CA ALA A 54 -9.27 -11.05 -7.66
C ALA A 54 -7.87 -11.20 -8.26
N LEU A 55 -7.05 -10.15 -8.22
CA LEU A 55 -5.66 -10.18 -8.69
C LEU A 55 -4.84 -11.22 -7.94
N VAL A 56 -4.90 -11.23 -6.60
CA VAL A 56 -4.19 -12.22 -5.77
C VAL A 56 -4.72 -13.63 -6.01
N GLY A 57 -6.04 -13.81 -6.13
CA GLY A 57 -6.64 -15.12 -6.38
C GLY A 57 -6.28 -15.72 -7.74
N VAL A 58 -6.16 -14.88 -8.78
CA VAL A 58 -5.81 -15.31 -10.14
C VAL A 58 -4.30 -15.45 -10.32
N LEU A 59 -3.52 -14.48 -9.83
CA LEU A 59 -2.08 -14.39 -10.08
C LEU A 59 -1.25 -15.11 -9.02
N GLY A 60 -1.79 -15.30 -7.81
CA GLY A 60 -1.16 -16.04 -6.72
C GLY A 60 -0.73 -17.46 -7.12
N PRO A 61 -1.61 -18.28 -7.75
CA PRO A 61 -1.22 -19.59 -8.26
C PRO A 61 -0.11 -19.52 -9.31
N ALA A 62 -0.09 -18.46 -10.13
CA ALA A 62 0.93 -18.26 -11.16
C ALA A 62 2.31 -17.97 -10.55
N LEU A 63 2.38 -17.30 -9.40
CA LEU A 63 3.63 -17.11 -8.66
C LEU A 63 4.24 -18.44 -8.19
N GLY A 64 3.42 -19.45 -7.89
CA GLY A 64 3.89 -20.80 -7.56
C GLY A 64 4.59 -21.53 -8.72
N MET A 65 4.37 -21.09 -9.96
CA MET A 65 5.05 -21.63 -11.15
C MET A 65 6.41 -20.98 -11.41
N ILE A 66 6.69 -19.82 -10.80
CA ILE A 66 7.93 -19.07 -11.00
C ILE A 66 8.99 -19.58 -10.00
N PRO A 67 10.23 -19.85 -10.43
CA PRO A 67 11.29 -20.24 -9.51
C PRO A 67 11.50 -19.18 -8.44
N ILE A 68 11.43 -19.59 -7.17
CA ILE A 68 11.50 -18.69 -6.01
C ILE A 68 12.77 -17.83 -6.01
N THR A 69 13.88 -18.35 -6.52
CA THR A 69 15.16 -17.63 -6.62
C THR A 69 15.07 -16.42 -7.56
N VAL A 70 14.33 -16.54 -8.67
CA VAL A 70 14.13 -15.41 -9.60
C VAL A 70 13.31 -14.33 -8.93
N LEU A 71 12.26 -14.73 -8.19
CA LEU A 71 11.42 -13.83 -7.44
C LEU A 71 12.22 -13.11 -6.33
N GLN A 72 13.05 -13.84 -5.58
CA GLN A 72 13.92 -13.27 -4.55
C GLN A 72 14.94 -12.27 -5.11
N VAL A 73 15.58 -12.56 -6.24
CA VAL A 73 16.52 -11.63 -6.88
C VAL A 73 15.81 -10.38 -7.37
N GLY A 74 14.65 -10.53 -8.02
CA GLY A 74 13.85 -9.40 -8.51
C GLY A 74 13.35 -8.51 -7.37
N ILE A 75 12.72 -9.11 -6.37
CA ILE A 75 12.21 -8.40 -5.18
C ILE A 75 13.37 -7.77 -4.40
N GLY A 76 14.45 -8.51 -4.15
CA GLY A 76 15.63 -8.00 -3.45
C GLY A 76 16.25 -6.79 -4.16
N GLY A 77 16.34 -6.84 -5.50
CA GLY A 77 16.76 -5.70 -6.31
C GLY A 77 15.83 -4.48 -6.15
N LEU A 78 14.51 -4.69 -6.22
CA LEU A 78 13.53 -3.63 -5.99
C LEU A 78 13.66 -3.01 -4.59
N LEU A 79 13.76 -3.84 -3.56
CA LEU A 79 13.90 -3.41 -2.17
C LEU A 79 15.17 -2.60 -1.96
N LEU A 80 16.28 -2.97 -2.60
CA LEU A 80 17.52 -2.17 -2.56
C LEU A 80 17.33 -0.81 -3.23
N LEU A 81 16.68 -0.75 -4.39
CA LEU A 81 16.44 0.51 -5.10
C LEU A 81 15.51 1.45 -4.31
N PHE A 82 14.39 0.93 -3.80
CA PHE A 82 13.47 1.69 -2.96
C PHE A 82 14.13 2.11 -1.65
N GLY A 83 14.78 1.17 -0.95
CA GLY A 83 15.51 1.43 0.29
C GLY A 83 16.60 2.48 0.13
N LEU A 84 17.32 2.49 -1.00
CA LEU A 84 18.33 3.52 -1.28
C LEU A 84 17.70 4.91 -1.48
N SER A 85 16.53 4.97 -2.13
CA SER A 85 15.81 6.24 -2.30
C SER A 85 15.31 6.80 -0.95
N TRP A 86 14.88 5.92 -0.05
CA TRP A 86 14.47 6.26 1.31
C TRP A 86 15.66 6.69 2.17
N LEU A 87 16.74 5.91 2.17
CA LEU A 87 17.98 6.23 2.88
C LEU A 87 18.52 7.60 2.45
N ARG A 88 18.53 7.87 1.15
CA ARG A 88 18.94 9.17 0.60
C ARG A 88 18.07 10.31 1.14
N LYS A 89 16.74 10.14 1.17
CA LYS A 89 15.83 11.15 1.74
C LYS A 89 16.07 11.34 3.24
N ALA A 90 16.24 10.25 3.99
CA ALA A 90 16.50 10.29 5.43
C ALA A 90 17.81 11.03 5.75
N VAL A 91 18.91 10.68 5.07
CA VAL A 91 20.21 11.36 5.22
C VAL A 91 20.11 12.84 4.88
N ARG A 92 19.44 13.20 3.78
CA ARG A 92 19.24 14.61 3.40
C ARG A 92 18.40 15.40 4.40
N ARG A 93 17.42 14.76 5.06
CA ARG A 93 16.60 15.39 6.10
C ARG A 93 17.39 15.52 7.41
N ALA A 94 18.18 14.52 7.80
CA ALA A 94 19.09 14.60 8.94
C ALA A 94 20.17 15.68 8.75
N ALA A 95 20.63 15.88 7.51
CA ALA A 95 21.58 16.93 7.15
C ALA A 95 20.93 18.34 7.01
N GLY A 96 19.61 18.48 7.23
CA GLY A 96 18.91 19.76 7.13
C GLY A 96 18.72 20.31 5.71
N ILE A 97 19.05 19.54 4.67
CA ILE A 97 18.91 19.95 3.26
C ILE A 97 17.44 19.90 2.81
N ILE A 98 16.68 18.92 3.32
CA ILE A 98 15.25 18.78 3.05
C ILE A 98 14.47 19.20 4.31
N PRO A 99 13.50 20.12 4.21
CA PRO A 99 12.63 20.48 5.32
C PRO A 99 11.90 19.28 5.92
N LEU A 100 11.58 19.38 7.22
CA LEU A 100 10.66 18.46 7.87
C LEU A 100 9.29 18.53 7.19
N HIS A 101 8.59 17.39 7.19
CA HIS A 101 7.29 17.30 6.52
C HIS A 101 6.27 18.16 7.29
N ASP A 102 5.63 19.10 6.60
CA ASP A 102 4.54 19.90 7.14
C ASP A 102 3.23 19.32 6.65
N GLU A 103 2.64 18.45 7.46
CA GLU A 103 1.39 17.76 7.14
C GLU A 103 0.23 18.72 6.90
N ARG A 104 0.21 19.89 7.56
CA ARG A 104 -0.84 20.89 7.35
C ARG A 104 -0.79 21.44 5.93
N ARG A 105 0.40 21.80 5.45
CA ARG A 105 0.56 22.33 4.07
C ARG A 105 0.25 21.29 3.00
N VAL A 106 0.59 20.03 3.25
CA VAL A 106 0.26 18.92 2.34
C VAL A 106 -1.24 18.68 2.31
N PHE A 107 -1.89 18.70 3.47
CA PHE A 107 -3.34 18.57 3.57
C PHE A 107 -4.07 19.74 2.88
N GLU A 108 -3.63 20.98 3.07
CA GLU A 108 -4.18 22.18 2.40
C GLU A 108 -4.01 22.11 0.87
N GLY A 109 -2.84 21.66 0.40
CA GLY A 109 -2.60 21.46 -1.04
C GLY A 109 -3.47 20.34 -1.64
N ALA A 110 -3.60 19.22 -0.94
CA ALA A 110 -4.42 18.10 -1.36
C ALA A 110 -5.92 18.47 -1.37
N THR A 111 -6.41 19.20 -0.36
CA THR A 111 -7.78 19.70 -0.31
C THR A 111 -8.07 20.74 -1.40
N ALA A 112 -7.10 21.60 -1.73
CA ALA A 112 -7.25 22.53 -2.85
C ALA A 112 -7.29 21.80 -4.20
N ALA A 113 -6.43 20.80 -4.41
CA ALA A 113 -6.41 20.00 -5.64
C ALA A 113 -7.63 19.09 -5.79
N LEU A 114 -8.14 18.57 -4.67
CA LEU A 114 -9.31 17.68 -4.61
C LEU A 114 -10.61 18.43 -4.31
N GLY A 115 -10.59 19.77 -4.25
CA GLY A 115 -11.76 20.57 -3.93
C GLY A 115 -12.96 20.21 -4.80
N PRO A 116 -14.19 20.18 -4.25
CA PRO A 116 -15.37 19.82 -5.01
C PRO A 116 -15.64 20.85 -6.11
N THR A 117 -15.56 20.44 -7.37
CA THR A 117 -16.04 21.23 -8.51
C THR A 117 -17.57 21.30 -8.46
N ALA A 118 -18.17 22.37 -8.99
CA ALA A 118 -19.63 22.57 -8.99
C ALA A 118 -20.41 21.37 -9.56
N VAL A 119 -19.79 20.64 -10.51
CA VAL A 119 -20.30 19.39 -11.09
C VAL A 119 -20.39 18.25 -10.07
N ALA A 120 -19.39 18.10 -9.19
CA ALA A 120 -19.35 17.03 -8.16
C ALA A 120 -20.45 17.20 -7.10
N ARG A 121 -20.93 18.44 -6.88
CA ARG A 121 -22.05 18.72 -5.96
C ARG A 121 -23.42 18.39 -6.57
N ALA A 122 -23.51 18.33 -7.90
CA ALA A 122 -24.75 18.07 -8.64
C ALA A 122 -24.98 16.57 -8.90
N THR A 123 -23.91 15.77 -9.01
CA THR A 123 -23.99 14.32 -9.20
C THR A 123 -23.94 13.57 -7.87
N ARG A 124 -24.82 12.59 -7.68
CA ARG A 124 -24.79 11.68 -6.50
C ARG A 124 -23.51 10.83 -6.40
N TRP A 125 -22.71 10.77 -7.46
CA TRP A 125 -21.56 9.90 -7.63
C TRP A 125 -20.36 10.76 -8.04
N ASP A 126 -19.29 10.72 -7.25
CA ASP A 126 -18.05 11.43 -7.53
C ASP A 126 -17.01 10.44 -8.06
N ALA A 127 -16.82 10.45 -9.38
CA ALA A 127 -15.90 9.54 -10.07
C ALA A 127 -14.44 9.75 -9.65
N ILE A 128 -14.04 10.99 -9.34
CA ILE A 128 -12.66 11.27 -8.91
C ILE A 128 -12.44 10.70 -7.51
N ALA A 129 -13.42 10.85 -6.60
CA ALA A 129 -13.33 10.24 -5.27
C ALA A 129 -13.18 8.71 -5.39
N MET A 130 -14.00 8.09 -6.24
CA MET A 130 -13.98 6.65 -6.48
C MET A 130 -12.66 6.16 -7.09
N ILE A 131 -12.15 6.83 -8.14
CA ILE A 131 -10.88 6.47 -8.78
C ILE A 131 -9.71 6.68 -7.82
N THR A 132 -9.74 7.74 -7.01
CA THR A 132 -8.65 8.04 -6.07
C THR A 132 -8.56 6.98 -4.98
N THR A 133 -9.69 6.62 -4.35
CA THR A 133 -9.68 5.57 -3.32
C THR A 133 -9.47 4.18 -3.89
N PHE A 134 -9.96 3.90 -5.10
CA PHE A 134 -9.66 2.66 -5.82
C PHE A 134 -8.15 2.51 -6.03
N LYS A 135 -7.52 3.54 -6.60
CA LYS A 135 -6.07 3.53 -6.87
C LYS A 135 -5.25 3.41 -5.59
N ALA A 136 -5.63 4.13 -4.55
CA ALA A 136 -4.98 4.05 -3.25
C ALA A 136 -5.01 2.62 -2.72
N VAL A 137 -6.21 2.02 -2.56
CA VAL A 137 -6.33 0.66 -2.03
C VAL A 137 -5.60 -0.38 -2.88
N VAL A 138 -5.62 -0.25 -4.21
CA VAL A 138 -4.87 -1.17 -5.09
C VAL A 138 -3.36 -0.98 -4.94
N LEU A 139 -2.86 0.26 -4.86
CA LEU A 139 -1.44 0.55 -4.78
C LEU A 139 -0.84 0.02 -3.46
N GLU A 140 -1.36 0.51 -2.34
CA GLU A 140 -0.88 0.11 -1.00
C GLU A 140 -1.13 -1.39 -0.77
N GLY A 141 -2.25 -1.93 -1.28
CA GLY A 141 -2.56 -3.35 -1.17
C GLY A 141 -1.63 -4.24 -1.98
N VAL A 142 -1.08 -3.75 -3.11
CA VAL A 142 -0.02 -4.46 -3.84
C VAL A 142 1.30 -4.43 -3.06
N GLU A 143 1.60 -3.34 -2.36
CA GLU A 143 2.77 -3.26 -1.47
C GLU A 143 2.69 -4.27 -0.33
N VAL A 144 1.51 -4.46 0.27
CA VAL A 144 1.24 -5.55 1.23
C VAL A 144 1.60 -6.92 0.63
N VAL A 145 1.14 -7.20 -0.60
CA VAL A 145 1.45 -8.47 -1.29
C VAL A 145 2.96 -8.62 -1.48
N PHE A 146 3.67 -7.57 -1.88
CA PHE A 146 5.12 -7.61 -2.01
C PHE A 146 5.82 -7.89 -0.67
N ILE A 147 5.37 -7.28 0.43
CA ILE A 147 5.92 -7.53 1.77
C ILE A 147 5.76 -9.00 2.16
N VAL A 148 4.53 -9.54 2.06
CA VAL A 148 4.23 -10.92 2.41
C VAL A 148 5.06 -11.90 1.56
N LEU A 149 5.17 -11.65 0.26
CA LEU A 149 5.98 -12.48 -0.63
C LEU A 149 7.48 -12.35 -0.32
N ALA A 150 8.00 -11.16 -0.09
CA ALA A 150 9.42 -10.93 0.20
C ALA A 150 9.84 -11.64 1.49
N VAL A 151 9.06 -11.41 2.56
CA VAL A 151 9.33 -11.97 3.89
C VAL A 151 9.08 -13.48 3.91
N GLY A 152 7.98 -13.94 3.30
CA GLY A 152 7.64 -15.35 3.22
C GLY A 152 8.57 -16.16 2.32
N ALA A 153 9.06 -15.60 1.21
CA ALA A 153 9.97 -16.25 0.28
C ALA A 153 11.35 -16.52 0.90
N ALA A 154 11.81 -15.70 1.84
CA ALA A 154 13.14 -15.83 2.44
C ALA A 154 13.32 -17.12 3.27
N GLY A 155 12.23 -17.79 3.68
CA GLY A 155 12.28 -18.97 4.55
C GLY A 155 11.36 -20.13 4.17
N HIS A 156 10.76 -20.15 2.98
CA HIS A 156 9.61 -21.03 2.65
C HIS A 156 8.43 -20.85 3.63
N MET A 157 8.27 -19.66 4.21
CA MET A 157 7.28 -19.32 5.24
C MET A 157 6.15 -18.45 4.68
N ILE A 158 5.78 -18.63 3.41
CA ILE A 158 4.71 -17.84 2.76
C ILE A 158 3.39 -18.01 3.49
N ALA A 159 3.04 -19.23 3.92
CA ALA A 159 1.81 -19.48 4.66
C ALA A 159 1.81 -18.78 6.04
N PRO A 160 2.87 -18.89 6.88
CA PRO A 160 2.99 -18.08 8.09
C PRO A 160 2.96 -16.57 7.85
N ALA A 161 3.67 -16.06 6.83
CA ALA A 161 3.70 -14.62 6.55
C ALA A 161 2.36 -14.05 6.06
N SER A 162 1.41 -14.92 5.68
CA SER A 162 0.06 -14.55 5.24
C SER A 162 -0.96 -14.49 6.38
N LEU A 163 -0.56 -14.82 7.62
CA LEU A 163 -1.37 -14.74 8.84
C LEU A 163 -1.21 -13.39 9.53
#